data_AF-A0A9D0QUY8-F1
#
_entry.id   AF-A0A9D0QUY8-F1
#
_cell.length_a   1.000
_cell.length_b   1.000
_cell.length_c   1.000
_cell.angle_alpha   90.00
_cell.angle_beta   90.00
_cell.angle_gamma   90.00
#
_symmetry.space_group_name_H-M   'P 1'
#
loop_
_entity.id
_entity.type
_entity.pdbx_description
1 polymer ?
#
loop_
_entity_poly.entity_id
_entity_poly.type
_entity_poly.pdbx_seq_one_letter_code
_entity_poly.pdbx_strand_id
1 'polypeptide(L)'
;MIKALSAHDRQGVLAVGRGGDLLVLGAGALLPLAFAPYHLFPLAVLAPALLFAAWLTLTPAQAFWRGWLFGLGMFGVGVSWIFVSIHKFGSASV
;
A
#
# COMPACT_ATOMS: atom_id res chain seq x y z
N MET A 1 -7.85 26.19 19.87
CA MET A 1 -7.38 26.13 18.46
C MET A 1 -6.95 24.70 18.09
N ILE A 2 -7.78 23.69 18.37
CA ILE A 2 -7.63 22.32 17.85
C ILE A 2 -9.08 21.82 17.69
N LYS A 3 -9.69 22.09 16.53
CA LYS A 3 -11.02 21.54 16.24
C LYS A 3 -10.79 20.04 16.07
N ALA A 4 -11.51 19.24 16.86
CA ALA A 4 -11.66 17.82 16.62
C ALA A 4 -11.90 17.62 15.11
N LEU A 5 -10.92 17.01 14.42
CA LEU A 5 -11.14 16.52 13.06
C LEU A 5 -12.31 15.55 13.18
N SER A 6 -13.47 15.99 12.67
CA SER A 6 -14.66 15.18 12.56
C SER A 6 -14.26 13.86 11.90
N ALA A 7 -14.71 12.73 12.45
CA ALA A 7 -14.46 11.42 11.87
C ALA A 7 -14.89 11.35 10.38
N HIS A 8 -15.81 12.24 9.98
CA HIS A 8 -16.25 12.45 8.60
C HIS A 8 -15.14 13.01 7.66
N ASP A 9 -14.21 13.80 8.20
CA ASP A 9 -13.08 14.38 7.44
C ASP A 9 -11.96 13.34 7.24
N ARG A 10 -11.76 12.47 8.23
CA ARG A 10 -10.86 11.30 8.13
C ARG A 10 -11.36 10.29 7.09
N GLN A 11 -12.68 10.16 6.95
CA GLN A 11 -13.29 9.38 5.88
C GLN A 11 -13.05 10.00 4.51
N GLY A 12 -12.89 11.33 4.39
CA GLY A 12 -12.50 11.99 3.15
C GLY A 12 -11.10 11.60 2.66
N VAL A 13 -10.12 11.48 3.58
CA VAL A 13 -8.75 11.02 3.27
C VAL A 13 -8.72 9.56 2.84
N LEU A 14 -9.58 8.72 3.44
CA LEU A 14 -9.74 7.31 3.09
C LEU A 14 -10.76 7.07 1.97
N ALA A 15 -11.46 8.10 1.46
CA ALA A 15 -12.41 8.04 0.35
C ALA A 15 -11.75 8.47 -0.97
N VAL A 16 -12.51 8.43 -2.07
CA VAL A 16 -12.07 8.75 -3.45
C VAL A 16 -11.21 10.01 -3.49
N GLY A 17 -9.91 9.85 -3.80
CA GLY A 17 -8.98 10.96 -3.88
C GLY A 17 -7.51 10.54 -3.82
N ARG A 18 -6.63 11.46 -4.24
CA ARG A 18 -5.17 11.24 -4.30
C ARG A 18 -4.55 10.89 -2.95
N GLY A 19 -5.09 11.42 -1.85
CA GLY A 19 -4.61 11.13 -0.50
C GLY A 19 -4.77 9.66 -0.13
N GLY A 20 -5.94 9.08 -0.40
CA GLY A 20 -6.20 7.65 -0.14
C GLY A 20 -5.40 6.73 -1.06
N ASP A 21 -5.18 7.15 -2.31
CA ASP A 21 -4.37 6.40 -3.29
C ASP A 21 -2.90 6.31 -2.84
N LEU A 22 -2.31 7.43 -2.39
CA LEU A 22 -0.96 7.45 -1.83
C LEU A 22 -0.87 6.65 -0.52
N LEU A 23 -1.94 6.71 0.31
CA LEU A 23 -1.99 5.97 1.56
C LEU A 23 -1.95 4.45 1.31
N VAL A 24 -2.77 3.92 0.40
CA VAL A 24 -2.78 2.48 0.12
C VAL A 24 -1.51 2.02 -0.59
N LEU A 25 -0.93 2.85 -1.47
CA LEU A 25 0.38 2.58 -2.08
C LEU A 25 1.48 2.48 -1.01
N GLY A 26 1.51 3.44 -0.08
CA GLY A 26 2.45 3.44 1.05
C GLY A 26 2.23 2.27 2.01
N ALA A 27 0.97 1.95 2.32
CA ALA A 27 0.63 0.78 3.15
C ALA A 27 1.11 -0.52 2.49
N GLY A 28 0.92 -0.67 1.18
CA GLY A 28 1.47 -1.77 0.40
C GLY A 28 2.99 -1.84 0.47
N ALA A 29 3.68 -0.71 0.25
CA ALA A 29 5.14 -0.62 0.32
C ALA A 29 5.74 -0.97 1.69
N LEU A 30 4.99 -0.75 2.77
CA LEU A 30 5.40 -1.09 4.14
C LEU A 30 5.16 -2.57 4.48
N LEU A 31 4.20 -3.24 3.84
CA LEU A 31 3.84 -4.63 4.15
C LEU A 31 5.03 -5.61 4.07
N PRO A 32 5.95 -5.53 3.08
CA PRO A 32 7.14 -6.38 3.04
C PRO A 32 8.02 -6.34 4.30
N LEU A 33 8.04 -5.22 5.03
CA LEU A 33 8.81 -5.08 6.28
C LEU A 33 8.24 -5.94 7.41
N ALA A 34 7.02 -6.47 7.27
CA ALA A 34 6.48 -7.44 8.21
C ALA A 34 7.19 -8.80 8.13
N PHE A 35 7.80 -9.10 6.99
CA PHE A 35 8.47 -10.36 6.71
C PHE A 35 9.98 -10.26 6.94
N ALA A 36 10.69 -11.35 6.68
CA ALA A 36 12.15 -11.35 6.74
C ALA A 36 12.73 -10.28 5.79
N PRO A 37 13.84 -9.62 6.17
CA PRO A 37 14.62 -9.77 7.41
C PRO A 37 14.14 -8.90 8.58
N TYR A 38 13.08 -8.11 8.41
CA TYR A 38 12.73 -7.02 9.34
C TYR A 38 11.74 -7.42 10.44
N HIS A 39 10.89 -8.42 10.19
CA HIS A 39 9.99 -9.02 11.19
C HIS A 39 9.06 -8.04 11.92
N LEU A 40 8.67 -6.92 11.30
CA LEU A 40 7.74 -5.95 11.86
C LEU A 40 6.29 -6.45 11.76
N PHE A 41 5.98 -7.53 12.46
CA PHE A 41 4.71 -8.27 12.36
C PHE A 41 3.43 -7.43 12.47
N PRO A 42 3.36 -6.29 13.21
CA PRO A 42 2.13 -5.49 13.23
C PRO A 42 1.74 -4.97 11.85
N LEU A 43 2.71 -4.75 10.95
CA LEU A 43 2.47 -4.30 9.58
C LEU A 43 1.71 -5.34 8.75
N ALA A 44 1.84 -6.63 9.07
CA ALA A 44 1.07 -7.70 8.41
C ALA A 44 -0.44 -7.56 8.63
N VAL A 45 -0.85 -6.91 9.73
CA VAL A 45 -2.26 -6.65 10.05
C VAL A 45 -2.65 -5.23 9.68
N LEU A 46 -1.83 -4.23 10.04
CA LEU A 46 -2.15 -2.82 9.83
C LEU A 46 -2.24 -2.43 8.35
N ALA A 47 -1.34 -2.94 7.50
CA ALA A 47 -1.35 -2.62 6.08
C ALA A 47 -2.64 -3.08 5.36
N PRO A 48 -3.06 -4.37 5.43
CA PRO A 48 -4.33 -4.79 4.83
C PRO A 48 -5.55 -4.18 5.52
N ALA A 49 -5.48 -3.89 6.84
CA ALA A 49 -6.56 -3.18 7.52
C ALA A 49 -6.79 -1.78 6.94
N LEU A 50 -5.72 -1.04 6.63
CA LEU A 50 -5.82 0.27 5.96
C LEU A 50 -6.42 0.15 4.55
N LEU A 51 -6.05 -0.87 3.78
CA LEU A 51 -6.66 -1.14 2.48
C LEU A 51 -8.17 -1.41 2.61
N PHE A 52 -8.57 -2.28 3.53
CA PHE A 52 -9.98 -2.61 3.74
C PHE A 52 -10.78 -1.40 4.25
N ALA A 53 -10.22 -0.60 5.15
CA ALA A 53 -10.84 0.65 5.59
C ALA A 53 -11.05 1.61 4.40
N ALA A 54 -10.10 1.67 3.47
CA ALA A 54 -10.18 2.48 2.26
C ALA A 54 -11.15 1.92 1.20
N TRP A 55 -11.65 0.69 1.33
CA TRP A 55 -12.64 0.09 0.43
C TRP A 55 -14.08 0.26 0.88
N LEU A 56 -14.34 0.58 2.16
CA LEU A 56 -15.69 0.57 2.75
C LEU A 56 -16.71 1.46 2.03
N THR A 57 -16.27 2.51 1.34
CA THR A 57 -17.15 3.51 0.71
C THR A 57 -16.90 3.67 -0.79
N LEU A 58 -16.20 2.73 -1.43
CA LEU A 58 -15.80 2.82 -2.83
C LEU A 58 -16.69 2.01 -3.77
N THR A 59 -16.77 2.46 -5.02
CA THR A 59 -17.31 1.62 -6.10
C THR A 59 -16.33 0.48 -6.42
N PRO A 60 -16.80 -0.63 -7.03
CA PRO A 60 -15.93 -1.76 -7.37
C PRO A 60 -14.71 -1.38 -8.23
N ALA A 61 -14.88 -0.46 -9.18
CA ALA A 61 -13.79 0.02 -10.04
C ALA A 61 -12.73 0.80 -9.24
N GLN A 62 -13.16 1.64 -8.29
CA GLN A 62 -12.26 2.39 -7.42
C GLN A 62 -11.55 1.46 -6.42
N ALA A 63 -12.27 0.47 -5.87
CA ALA A 63 -11.70 -0.53 -4.99
C ALA A 63 -10.63 -1.35 -5.73
N PHE A 64 -10.90 -1.77 -6.97
CA PHE A 64 -9.91 -2.42 -7.82
C PHE A 64 -8.66 -1.56 -8.01
N TRP A 65 -8.83 -0.28 -8.35
CA TRP A 65 -7.70 0.64 -8.52
C TRP A 65 -6.85 0.76 -7.26
N ARG A 66 -7.47 0.84 -6.08
CA ARG A 66 -6.74 0.88 -4.81
C ARG A 66 -6.05 -0.42 -4.45
N GLY A 67 -6.71 -1.56 -4.72
CA GLY A 67 -6.07 -2.86 -4.59
C GLY A 67 -4.85 -2.98 -5.48
N TRP A 68 -4.95 -2.46 -6.71
CA TRP A 68 -3.84 -2.43 -7.65
C TRP A 68 -2.68 -1.56 -7.14
N LEU A 69 -2.95 -0.35 -6.65
CA LEU A 69 -1.92 0.51 -6.05
C LEU A 69 -1.28 -0.10 -4.79
N PHE A 70 -2.06 -0.72 -3.93
CA PHE A 70 -1.54 -1.45 -2.77
C PHE A 70 -0.61 -2.59 -3.20
N GLY A 71 -1.04 -3.39 -4.17
CA GLY A 71 -0.24 -4.46 -4.76
C GLY A 71 1.05 -3.94 -5.40
N LEU A 72 0.99 -2.81 -6.11
CA LEU A 72 2.15 -2.15 -6.70
C LEU A 72 3.19 -1.80 -5.63
N GLY A 73 2.77 -1.21 -4.51
CA GLY A 73 3.67 -0.90 -3.39
C GLY A 73 4.28 -2.17 -2.78
N MET A 74 3.45 -3.17 -2.51
CA MET A 74 3.87 -4.43 -1.91
C MET A 74 4.89 -5.17 -2.77
N PHE A 75 4.60 -5.39 -4.04
CA PHE A 75 5.49 -6.12 -4.95
C PHE A 75 6.71 -5.27 -5.35
N GLY A 76 6.52 -3.96 -5.55
CA GLY A 76 7.60 -3.05 -5.89
C GLY A 76 8.71 -3.05 -4.84
N VAL A 77 8.36 -3.08 -3.56
CA VAL A 77 9.35 -3.17 -2.47
C VAL A 77 9.73 -4.62 -2.17
N GLY A 78 8.76 -5.49 -1.92
CA GLY A 78 8.99 -6.84 -1.40
C GLY A 78 9.61 -7.81 -2.40
N VAL A 79 9.48 -7.52 -3.70
CA VAL A 79 9.99 -8.36 -4.79
C VAL A 79 11.03 -7.61 -5.66
N SER A 80 11.48 -6.44 -5.19
CA SER A 80 12.55 -5.65 -5.84
C SER A 80 13.82 -6.45 -6.13
N TRP A 81 14.13 -7.48 -5.33
CA TRP A 81 15.27 -8.36 -5.51
C TRP A 81 15.27 -9.10 -6.85
N ILE A 82 14.12 -9.27 -7.52
CA ILE A 82 14.05 -9.84 -8.87
C ILE A 82 14.88 -9.03 -9.87
N PHE A 83 15.00 -7.71 -9.69
CA PHE A 83 15.87 -6.87 -10.51
C PHE A 83 17.32 -7.41 -10.51
N VAL A 84 17.85 -7.77 -9.34
CA VAL A 84 19.20 -8.30 -9.21
C VAL A 84 19.33 -9.63 -9.96
N SER A 85 18.31 -10.48 -9.89
CA SER A 85 18.30 -11.76 -10.59
C SER A 85 18.32 -11.58 -12.11
N ILE A 86 17.48 -10.70 -12.65
CA ILE A 86 17.44 -10.40 -14.09
C ILE A 86 18.77 -9.78 -14.54
N HIS A 87 19.28 -8.83 -13.77
CA HIS A 87 20.49 -8.11 -14.13
C HIS A 87 21.72 -9.02 -14.11
N LYS A 88 21.85 -9.92 -13.11
CA LYS A 88 23.01 -10.81 -12.99
C LYS A 88 22.92 -12.07 -13.85
N PHE A 89 21.73 -12.64 -14.02
CA PHE A 89 21.55 -13.94 -14.66
C PHE A 89 20.80 -13.89 -16.00
N GLY A 90 20.19 -12.75 -16.34
CA GLY A 90 19.39 -12.57 -17.55
C GLY A 90 20.12 -11.92 -18.72
N SER A 91 21.41 -11.60 -18.58
CA SER A 91 22.22 -10.88 -19.59
C SER A 91 21.57 -9.57 -20.08
N ALA A 92 20.75 -8.94 -19.24
CA ALA A 92 20.09 -7.68 -19.55
C ALA A 92 21.06 -6.51 -19.38
N SER A 93 21.12 -5.63 -20.38
CA SER A 93 21.94 -4.41 -20.34
C SER A 93 21.44 -3.43 -19.28
N VAL A 94 22.35 -2.63 -18.74
CA VAL A 94 22.03 -1.47 -17.88
C VAL A 94 21.51 -0.28 -18.69
#